data_AF-A0A6N7D2J3-F1
#
_entry.id   AF-A0A6N7D2J3-F1
#
_cell.length_a   1.000
_cell.length_b   1.000
_cell.length_c   1.000
_cell.angle_alpha   90.00
_cell.angle_beta   90.00
_cell.angle_gamma   90.00
#
_symmetry.space_group_name_H-M   'P 1'
#
loop_
_entity.id
_entity.type
_entity.pdbx_description
1 polymer ?
#
loop_
_entity_poly.entity_id
_entity_poly.type
_entity_poly.pdbx_seq_one_letter_code
_entity_poly.pdbx_strand_id
1 'polypeptide(L)' 'MPVKSRKPTGWIDPDDAPELTDEFFAKAAHMIGDRVVGEEEFAWEFKKRLGRPPAEVKRPTLNMRIDPDVLAARKASGR' A
#
# COMPACT_ATOMS: atom_id res chain seq x y z
N MET A 1 -8.61 42.48 20.31
CA MET A 1 -8.13 41.29 19.59
C MET A 1 -6.65 41.14 19.87
N PRO A 2 -6.18 40.08 20.55
CA PRO A 2 -4.75 39.90 20.76
C PRO A 2 -4.10 39.46 19.44
N VAL A 3 -3.17 40.28 18.93
CA VAL A 3 -2.35 39.93 17.76
C VAL A 3 -1.31 38.91 18.22
N LYS A 4 -1.36 37.71 17.66
CA LYS A 4 -0.41 36.61 17.92
C LYS A 4 0.98 37.09 17.48
N SER A 5 1.93 37.23 18.41
CA SER A 5 3.31 37.59 18.05
C SER A 5 3.97 36.39 17.34
N ARG A 6 4.52 36.65 16.16
CA ARG A 6 5.26 35.66 15.37
C ARG A 6 6.63 35.48 16.00
N LYS A 7 6.90 34.29 16.56
CA LYS A 7 8.25 33.94 17.03
C LYS A 7 9.20 33.97 15.82
N PRO A 8 10.43 34.50 15.94
CA PRO A 8 11.42 34.40 14.88
C PRO A 8 11.75 32.92 14.66
N THR A 9 11.80 32.50 13.39
CA THR A 9 12.16 31.14 12.95
C THR A 9 13.66 30.93 13.21
N GLY A 10 14.03 30.69 14.46
CA GLY A 10 15.42 30.74 14.95
C GLY A 10 15.95 29.38 15.33
N TRP A 11 16.53 28.69 14.34
CA TRP A 11 17.66 27.74 14.34
C TRP A 11 17.48 26.87 13.10
N ILE A 12 18.37 27.02 12.14
CA ILE A 12 18.46 26.14 10.96
C ILE A 12 19.51 25.10 11.33
N ASP A 13 19.15 23.82 11.28
CA ASP A 13 20.08 22.74 11.61
C ASP A 13 21.25 22.78 10.62
N PRO A 14 22.51 22.92 11.07
CA PRO A 14 23.67 22.84 10.17
C PRO A 14 23.81 21.48 9.49
N ASP A 15 23.12 20.44 9.98
CA ASP A 15 23.02 19.11 9.38
C ASP A 15 21.64 18.87 8.70
N ASP A 16 20.85 19.94 8.46
CA ASP A 16 19.56 19.83 7.78
C ASP A 16 19.78 19.18 6.40
N ALA A 17 19.38 17.92 6.31
CA ALA A 17 19.64 17.10 5.14
C ALA A 17 18.92 17.69 3.93
N PRO A 18 19.52 17.64 2.73
CA PRO A 18 18.84 18.09 1.53
C PRO A 18 17.54 17.31 1.34
N GLU A 19 16.51 18.00 0.85
CA GLU A 19 15.23 17.39 0.50
C GLU A 19 15.44 16.21 -0.44
N LEU A 20 14.81 15.08 -0.13
CA LEU A 20 14.84 13.87 -0.94
C LEU A 20 14.01 14.08 -2.22
N THR A 21 14.65 14.62 -3.25
CA THR A 21 14.04 14.83 -4.57
C THR A 21 14.03 13.56 -5.41
N ASP A 22 13.20 13.52 -6.45
CA ASP A 22 13.15 12.39 -7.40
C ASP A 22 14.52 12.11 -8.05
N GLU A 23 15.36 13.14 -8.22
CA GLU A 23 16.72 12.98 -8.74
C GLU A 23 17.64 12.19 -7.80
N PHE A 24 17.42 12.29 -6.48
CA PHE A 24 18.13 11.47 -5.50
C PHE A 24 17.73 10.00 -5.65
N PHE A 25 16.44 9.72 -5.80
CA PHE A 25 15.93 8.37 -5.99
C PHE A 25 16.36 7.77 -7.33
N ALA A 26 16.50 8.57 -8.39
CA ALA A 26 16.99 8.10 -9.69
C ALA A 26 18.44 7.59 -9.65
N LYS A 27 19.26 8.08 -8.71
CA LYS A 27 20.65 7.62 -8.51
C LYS A 27 20.77 6.53 -7.45
N ALA A 28 19.70 6.26 -6.71
CA ALA A 28 19.71 5.31 -5.61
C ALA A 28 19.77 3.86 -6.14
N ALA A 29 20.54 3.01 -5.47
CA ALA A 29 20.58 1.60 -5.79
C ALA A 29 19.32 0.90 -5.28
N HIS A 30 18.70 0.06 -6.12
CA HIS A 30 17.59 -0.79 -5.71
C HIS A 30 18.09 -1.89 -4.77
N MET A 31 17.50 -1.98 -3.58
CA MET A 31 17.89 -2.99 -2.58
C MET A 31 16.66 -3.71 -2.01
N ILE A 32 16.84 -5.00 -1.73
CA ILE A 32 15.86 -5.85 -1.03
C ILE A 32 16.58 -6.51 0.15
N GLY A 33 16.21 -6.12 1.37
CA GLY A 33 16.98 -6.49 2.56
C GLY A 33 18.40 -5.93 2.46
N ASP A 34 19.40 -6.80 2.62
CA ASP A 34 20.83 -6.44 2.54
C ASP A 34 21.44 -6.64 1.14
N ARG A 35 20.63 -6.92 0.12
CA ARG A 35 21.11 -7.22 -1.24
C ARG A 35 20.74 -6.13 -2.23
N VAL A 36 21.73 -5.69 -3.02
CA VAL A 36 21.51 -4.87 -4.23
C VAL A 36 20.92 -5.75 -5.33
N VAL A 37 19.80 -5.32 -5.89
CA VAL A 37 19.04 -6.05 -6.90
C VAL A 37 18.88 -5.20 -8.15
N GLY A 38 18.61 -5.85 -9.29
CA GLY A 38 18.26 -5.13 -10.52
C GLY A 38 16.85 -4.52 -10.43
N GLU A 39 16.56 -3.59 -11.34
CA GLU A 39 15.28 -2.87 -11.40
C GLU A 39 14.08 -3.81 -11.58
N GLU A 40 14.20 -4.84 -12.42
CA GLU A 40 13.14 -5.84 -12.63
C GLU A 40 12.85 -6.69 -11.38
N GLU A 41 13.90 -7.09 -10.66
CA GLU A 41 13.76 -7.88 -9.43
C GLU A 41 13.14 -7.02 -8.31
N PHE A 42 13.54 -5.75 -8.22
CA PHE A 42 12.94 -4.77 -7.31
C PHE A 42 11.45 -4.55 -7.59
N ALA A 43 11.08 -4.31 -8.85
CA ALA A 43 9.69 -4.10 -9.25
C ALA A 43 8.84 -5.34 -8.98
N TRP A 44 9.37 -6.54 -9.23
CA TRP A 44 8.69 -7.80 -8.99
C TRP A 44 8.42 -8.06 -7.50
N GLU A 45 9.43 -7.88 -6.66
CA GLU A 45 9.30 -8.06 -5.20
C GLU A 45 8.43 -6.98 -4.56
N PHE A 46 8.52 -5.74 -5.01
CA PHE A 46 7.60 -4.67 -4.62
C PHE A 46 6.16 -5.06 -4.96
N LYS A 47 5.90 -5.50 -6.20
CA LYS A 47 4.56 -5.90 -6.66
C LYS A 47 4.00 -7.10 -5.91
N LYS A 48 4.82 -8.09 -5.51
CA LYS A 48 4.39 -9.21 -4.66
C LYS A 48 3.87 -8.77 -3.30
N ARG A 49 4.46 -7.71 -2.72
CA ARG A 49 4.06 -7.18 -1.41
C ARG A 49 2.84 -6.28 -1.45
N LEU A 50 2.42 -5.79 -2.62
CA LEU A 50 1.21 -4.97 -2.72
C LEU A 50 -0.06 -5.85 -2.63
N GLY A 51 -0.80 -5.69 -1.54
CA GLY A 51 -2.16 -6.20 -1.41
C GLY A 51 -2.51 -6.76 -0.03
N ARG A 52 -3.79 -7.10 0.15
CA ARG A 52 -4.24 -7.91 1.29
C ARG A 52 -3.53 -9.26 1.21
N PRO A 53 -2.95 -9.77 2.32
CA PRO A 53 -2.37 -11.10 2.32
C PRO A 53 -3.40 -12.12 1.83
N PRO A 54 -3.01 -13.05 0.94
CA PRO A 54 -3.92 -14.06 0.43
C PRO A 54 -4.54 -14.81 1.60
N ALA A 55 -5.87 -15.01 1.58
CA ALA A 55 -6.54 -15.75 2.63
C ALA A 55 -5.93 -17.16 2.71
N GLU A 56 -5.56 -17.59 3.92
CA GLU A 56 -4.95 -18.91 4.16
C GLU A 56 -5.84 -20.05 3.64
N VAL A 57 -7.16 -19.89 3.80
CA VAL A 57 -8.15 -20.85 3.28
C VAL A 57 -8.88 -20.23 2.10
N LYS A 58 -8.50 -20.64 0.89
CA LYS A 58 -9.28 -20.37 -0.32
C LYS A 58 -10.51 -21.26 -0.31
N ARG A 59 -11.69 -20.69 -0.05
CA ARG A 59 -12.96 -21.43 -0.17
C ARG A 59 -13.15 -21.81 -1.65
N PRO A 60 -13.30 -23.11 -1.98
CA PRO A 60 -13.58 -23.51 -3.34
C PRO A 60 -14.97 -23.00 -3.76
N THR A 61 -15.06 -22.48 -4.98
CA THR A 61 -16.33 -22.02 -5.55
C THR A 61 -17.22 -23.22 -5.82
N LEU A 62 -18.36 -23.31 -5.13
CA LEU A 62 -19.36 -24.34 -5.40
C LEU A 62 -20.29 -23.87 -6.53
N ASN A 63 -20.10 -24.41 -7.73
CA ASN A 63 -21.01 -24.16 -8.85
C ASN A 63 -22.14 -25.20 -8.81
N MET A 64 -23.35 -24.76 -8.44
CA MET A 64 -24.56 -25.58 -8.38
C MET A 64 -25.72 -24.86 -9.08
N ARG A 65 -26.54 -25.62 -9.81
CA ARG A 65 -27.79 -25.10 -10.37
C ARG A 65 -28.84 -25.09 -9.27
N ILE A 66 -29.40 -23.92 -9.00
CA ILE A 66 -30.48 -23.74 -8.02
C ILE A 66 -31.73 -23.35 -8.80
N ASP A 67 -32.86 -23.93 -8.40
CA ASP A 67 -34.16 -23.58 -8.97
C ASP A 67 -34.50 -22.09 -8.72
N PRO A 68 -35.07 -21.37 -9.70
CA PRO A 68 -35.41 -19.96 -9.56
C PRO A 68 -36.31 -19.65 -8.35
N ASP A 69 -37.23 -20.54 -7.99
CA ASP A 69 -38.17 -20.32 -6.88
C ASP A 69 -37.44 -20.40 -5.53
N VAL A 70 -36.47 -21.30 -5.42
CA VAL A 70 -35.63 -21.44 -4.23
C VAL A 70 -34.72 -20.22 -4.05
N LEU A 71 -34.20 -19.65 -5.16
CA LEU A 71 -33.42 -18.40 -5.12
C LEU A 71 -34.28 -17.22 -4.67
N ALA A 72 -35.51 -17.11 -5.16
CA ALA A 72 -36.44 -16.06 -4.78
C ALA A 72 -36.81 -16.15 -3.28
N ALA A 73 -37.12 -17.34 -2.79
CA ALA A 73 -37.41 -17.59 -1.39
C ALA A 73 -36.20 -17.28 -0.48
N ARG A 74 -34.99 -17.69 -0.88
CA ARG A 74 -33.75 -17.39 -0.14
C ARG A 74 -33.49 -15.89 -0.05
N LYS A 75 -33.58 -15.17 -1.18
CA LYS A 75 -33.42 -13.71 -1.22
C LYS A 75 -34.45 -12.99 -0.35
N ALA A 76 -35.71 -13.42 -0.37
CA ALA A 76 -36.76 -12.87 0.47
C ALA A 76 -36.52 -13.15 1.97
N SER A 77 -35.96 -14.32 2.30
CA SER A 77 -35.68 -14.70 3.70
C SER A 77 -34.45 -14.01 4.31
N GLY A 78 -33.54 -13.48 3.48
CA GLY A 78 -32.35 -12.74 3.92
C GLY A 78 -31.30 -13.57 4.71
N ARG A 79 -31.31 -14.90 4.58
CA ARG A 79 -30.45 -15.83 5.36
C ARG A 79 -29.69 -16.86 4.52
#